data_AF-A0A1I1ABM8-F1
#
_entry.id   AF-A0A1I1ABM8-F1
#
_cell.length_a   1.000
_cell.length_b   1.000
_cell.length_c   1.000
_cell.angle_alpha   90.00
_cell.angle_beta   90.00
_cell.angle_gamma   90.00
#
_symmetry.space_group_name_H-M   'P 1'
#
loop_
_entity.id
_entity.type
_entity.pdbx_description
1 polymer ?
#
loop_
_entity_poly.entity_id
_entity_poly.type
_entity_poly.pdbx_seq_one_letter_code
_entity_poly.pdbx_strand_id
1 'polypeptide(L)'
;MGMKLCNMNIYNPDKKEYKVPAGYSIYNIADGWDTILEDEAEFDFDAMAKIGKKLSKELALPVVTVMYFDDDIFELYVTKEGKKVAYHDVRIGNHFTKKIAVLVETLRLDEKDAKAFRYILKSDLDPEESIFKLSAICQLPFYIDSFIYQHSNGNIIPDKEEVLEEIKKEKKRNKITATKPELLEEFPGDVVEYYTSKSKSDDYPGIIRTVEPLKDGIDYGKVNCYQVAEGNNPYLRKVYEYYIPISKLTGQPKDTNICIYQFREDQLDFMEPPCMCYYSTNDLEEIKKIGDLGIIPEERLKRLPFDFNNLDTVSVKDFPQEPNFELEKESESCENTHFFTLPRNLEINEGFILRVSEYTQYKKQDICKFLRFDFWNENKEYLRTVLIPVDFNYYFTFAEAEYTYLPERDVVVYGEYIFDLKNLTITQNDKLPKTSSFIRKRIVNGKKLLIIGTSRYIHIYDYNFKRLRSYSVTGCYIDFFFDDKDNMYVITSSILHGANDRGMIAKDRVRLYKLALADI
;
A
#
# COMPACT_ATOMS: atom_id res chain seq x y z
N MET A 1 -17.20 15.18 -7.03
CA MET A 1 -16.52 16.48 -7.13
C MET A 1 -15.61 16.54 -5.93
N GLY A 2 -14.31 16.62 -6.18
CA GLY A 2 -13.30 16.58 -5.13
C GLY A 2 -13.07 17.91 -4.46
N MET A 3 -12.63 17.88 -3.21
CA MET A 3 -12.13 19.03 -2.49
C MET A 3 -10.77 19.43 -3.04
N LYS A 4 -10.71 20.67 -3.51
CA LYS A 4 -9.51 21.28 -4.07
C LYS A 4 -9.15 22.47 -3.19
N LEU A 5 -7.88 22.62 -2.85
CA LEU A 5 -7.41 23.81 -2.14
C LEU A 5 -6.03 24.23 -2.65
N CYS A 6 -5.80 25.54 -2.64
CA CYS A 6 -4.48 26.11 -2.89
C CYS A 6 -4.29 27.36 -2.05
N ASN A 7 -3.08 27.52 -1.50
CA ASN A 7 -2.70 28.71 -0.74
C ASN A 7 -1.21 28.97 -0.91
N MET A 8 -0.80 30.18 -0.53
CA MET A 8 0.61 30.53 -0.44
C MET A 8 0.96 31.07 0.94
N ASN A 9 2.19 30.82 1.38
CA ASN A 9 2.72 31.33 2.63
C ASN A 9 4.05 32.05 2.34
N ILE A 10 4.15 33.30 2.78
CA ILE A 10 5.34 34.15 2.60
C ILE A 10 5.80 34.61 3.98
N TYR A 11 7.06 34.34 4.33
CA TYR A 11 7.63 34.83 5.57
C TYR A 11 7.97 36.32 5.43
N ASN A 12 7.15 37.17 6.04
CA ASN A 12 7.21 38.63 5.96
C ASN A 12 7.18 39.26 7.37
N PRO A 13 8.16 38.97 8.23
CA PRO A 13 8.16 39.47 9.62
C PRO A 13 8.24 41.01 9.69
N ASP A 14 8.82 41.64 8.66
CA ASP A 14 8.95 43.09 8.56
C ASP A 14 7.68 43.77 8.02
N LYS A 15 6.62 42.99 7.71
CA LYS A 15 5.34 43.47 7.18
C LYS A 15 5.51 44.38 5.96
N LYS A 16 6.37 43.97 5.02
CA LYS A 16 6.55 44.67 3.74
C LYS A 16 5.19 44.73 3.03
N GLU A 17 4.78 45.94 2.63
CA GLU A 17 3.54 46.11 1.88
C GLU A 17 3.68 45.60 0.44
N TYR A 18 2.71 44.82 -0.01
CA TYR A 18 2.56 44.42 -1.40
C TYR A 18 1.09 44.15 -1.73
N LYS A 19 0.79 44.07 -3.02
CA LYS A 19 -0.57 43.82 -3.51
C LYS A 19 -0.66 42.44 -4.12
N VAL A 20 -1.72 41.73 -3.78
CA VAL A 20 -2.15 40.51 -4.47
C VAL A 20 -3.16 40.88 -5.57
N PRO A 21 -3.30 40.06 -6.63
CA PRO A 21 -4.31 40.28 -7.66
C PRO A 21 -5.75 40.26 -7.10
N ALA A 22 -6.70 40.78 -7.87
CA ALA A 22 -8.12 40.67 -7.52
C ALA A 22 -8.54 39.19 -7.41
N GLY A 23 -9.41 38.89 -6.45
CA GLY A 23 -9.83 37.52 -6.11
C GLY A 23 -8.91 36.81 -5.10
N TYR A 24 -7.92 37.51 -4.53
CA TYR A 24 -7.04 36.97 -3.51
C TYR A 24 -6.90 37.94 -2.34
N SER A 25 -6.80 37.39 -1.13
CA SER A 25 -6.64 38.13 0.12
C SER A 25 -5.44 37.65 0.93
N ILE A 26 -4.84 38.57 1.69
CA ILE A 26 -3.74 38.27 2.63
C ILE A 26 -4.31 38.15 4.04
N TYR A 27 -3.94 37.08 4.74
CA TYR A 27 -4.30 36.79 6.12
C TYR A 27 -3.04 36.53 6.95
N ASN A 28 -3.01 37.02 8.19
CA ASN A 28 -1.91 36.77 9.13
C ASN A 28 -2.30 35.69 10.13
N ILE A 29 -2.33 34.44 9.67
CA ILE A 29 -2.77 33.29 10.47
C ILE A 29 -1.64 32.80 11.40
N ALA A 30 -0.41 32.75 10.89
CA ALA A 30 0.79 32.39 11.65
C ALA A 30 1.70 33.59 11.82
N ASP A 31 2.37 33.67 12.99
CA ASP A 31 3.19 34.85 13.33
C ASP A 31 4.38 35.04 12.36
N GLY A 32 4.53 36.25 11.83
CA GLY A 32 5.53 36.60 10.83
C GLY A 32 5.26 36.05 9.42
N TRP A 33 4.11 35.41 9.17
CA TRP A 33 3.73 34.88 7.87
C TRP A 33 2.49 35.58 7.30
N ASP A 34 2.55 35.84 6.00
CA ASP A 34 1.40 36.22 5.18
C ASP A 34 0.90 34.97 4.46
N THR A 35 -0.36 34.59 4.74
CA THR A 35 -1.08 33.52 4.04
C THR A 35 -1.99 34.13 2.99
N ILE A 36 -1.81 33.74 1.72
CA ILE A 36 -2.62 34.23 0.61
C ILE A 36 -3.64 33.16 0.24
N LEU A 37 -4.92 33.51 0.27
CA LEU A 37 -6.05 32.65 -0.07
C LEU A 37 -6.83 33.25 -1.23
N GLU A 38 -7.47 32.39 -2.02
CA GLU A 38 -8.40 32.79 -3.07
C GLU A 38 -9.79 33.05 -2.47
N ASP A 39 -10.44 34.14 -2.86
CA ASP A 39 -11.69 34.62 -2.24
C ASP A 39 -12.93 33.82 -2.68
N GLU A 40 -12.96 33.34 -3.93
CA GLU A 40 -14.15 32.73 -4.56
C GLU A 40 -14.11 31.19 -4.68
N ALA A 41 -13.08 30.54 -4.13
CA ALA A 41 -12.95 29.08 -4.12
C ALA A 41 -13.05 28.39 -5.50
N GLU A 42 -12.57 29.05 -6.57
CA GLU A 42 -12.45 28.45 -7.92
C GLU A 42 -11.25 27.48 -8.01
N PHE A 43 -10.23 27.69 -7.17
CA PHE A 43 -9.04 26.87 -6.97
C PHE A 43 -8.23 26.66 -8.26
N ASP A 44 -7.79 27.74 -8.91
CA ASP A 44 -6.92 27.68 -10.09
C ASP A 44 -5.43 27.53 -9.69
N PHE A 45 -4.91 26.31 -9.81
CA PHE A 45 -3.51 25.97 -9.53
C PHE A 45 -2.52 26.72 -10.43
N ASP A 46 -2.85 26.93 -11.70
CA ASP A 46 -1.99 27.63 -12.65
C ASP A 46 -1.94 29.13 -12.36
N ALA A 47 -3.09 29.72 -11.97
CA ALA A 47 -3.15 31.09 -11.50
C ALA A 47 -2.28 31.28 -10.25
N MET A 48 -2.48 30.44 -9.22
CA MET A 48 -1.71 30.50 -7.97
C MET A 48 -0.20 30.37 -8.23
N ALA A 49 0.21 29.44 -9.10
CA ALA A 49 1.61 29.28 -9.50
C ALA A 49 2.20 30.52 -10.20
N LYS A 50 1.42 31.20 -11.05
CA LYS A 50 1.85 32.46 -11.69
C LYS A 50 2.01 33.58 -10.65
N ILE A 51 1.10 33.67 -9.69
CA ILE A 51 1.16 34.65 -8.60
C ILE A 51 2.42 34.43 -7.74
N GLY A 52 2.68 33.19 -7.30
CA GLY A 52 3.87 32.87 -6.52
C GLY A 52 5.18 33.18 -7.25
N LYS A 53 5.24 32.95 -8.57
CA LYS A 53 6.40 33.36 -9.40
C LYS A 53 6.59 34.87 -9.46
N LYS A 54 5.50 35.63 -9.56
CA LYS A 54 5.55 37.09 -9.58
C LYS A 54 5.99 37.64 -8.22
N LEU A 55 5.32 37.24 -7.14
CA LEU A 55 5.62 37.70 -5.78
C LEU A 55 7.04 37.35 -5.34
N SER A 56 7.53 36.15 -5.65
CA SER A 56 8.90 35.76 -5.30
C SER A 56 9.99 36.58 -6.00
N LYS A 57 9.68 37.22 -7.14
CA LYS A 57 10.58 38.18 -7.81
C LYS A 57 10.45 39.58 -7.20
N GLU A 58 9.22 40.05 -7.06
CA GLU A 58 8.92 41.43 -6.61
C GLU A 58 9.39 41.66 -5.16
N LEU A 59 9.21 40.68 -4.30
CA LEU A 59 9.58 40.77 -2.88
C LEU A 59 11.03 40.35 -2.61
N ALA A 60 11.68 39.69 -3.58
CA ALA A 60 12.93 38.95 -3.38
C ALA A 60 12.88 37.99 -2.17
N LEU A 61 11.70 37.46 -1.86
CA LEU A 61 11.44 36.50 -0.80
C LEU A 61 11.01 35.15 -1.40
N PRO A 62 11.36 34.02 -0.77
CA PRO A 62 10.76 32.74 -1.11
C PRO A 62 9.25 32.75 -0.87
N VAL A 63 8.50 32.12 -1.77
CA VAL A 63 7.07 31.86 -1.63
C VAL A 63 6.87 30.36 -1.50
N VAL A 64 6.22 29.92 -0.43
CA VAL A 64 5.79 28.53 -0.24
C VAL A 64 4.38 28.42 -0.82
N THR A 65 4.15 27.48 -1.72
CA THR A 65 2.84 27.25 -2.33
C THR A 65 2.38 25.83 -2.04
N VAL A 66 1.10 25.70 -1.70
CA VAL A 66 0.42 24.43 -1.45
C VAL A 66 -0.63 24.22 -2.53
N MET A 67 -0.69 23.00 -3.06
CA MET A 67 -1.77 22.52 -3.92
C MET A 67 -2.24 21.19 -3.36
N TYR A 68 -3.55 21.01 -3.24
CA TYR A 68 -4.15 19.76 -2.78
C TYR A 68 -5.43 19.48 -3.55
N PHE A 69 -5.63 18.23 -3.92
CA PHE A 69 -6.81 17.75 -4.63
C PHE A 69 -7.18 16.36 -4.12
N ASP A 70 -8.21 16.31 -3.27
CA ASP A 70 -8.66 15.09 -2.57
C ASP A 70 -7.49 14.26 -2.01
N ASP A 71 -7.70 12.96 -1.88
CA ASP A 71 -6.70 11.99 -1.48
C ASP A 71 -5.74 11.63 -2.63
N ASP A 72 -5.85 12.32 -3.78
CA ASP A 72 -5.09 12.02 -4.99
C ASP A 72 -3.71 12.70 -4.98
N ILE A 73 -3.66 14.00 -4.61
CA ILE A 73 -2.46 14.83 -4.76
C ILE A 73 -2.32 15.85 -3.62
N PHE A 74 -1.13 15.91 -3.04
CA PHE A 74 -0.64 17.02 -2.22
C PHE A 74 0.74 17.47 -2.70
N GLU A 75 0.88 18.73 -3.08
CA GLU A 75 2.16 19.33 -3.43
C GLU A 75 2.47 20.57 -2.56
N LEU A 76 3.63 20.56 -1.93
CA LEU A 76 4.25 21.70 -1.25
C LEU A 76 5.51 22.09 -2.01
N TYR A 77 5.59 23.32 -2.52
CA TYR A 77 6.79 23.77 -3.24
C TYR A 77 7.22 25.19 -2.90
N VAL A 78 8.51 25.45 -3.15
CA VAL A 78 9.13 26.75 -2.92
C VAL A 78 9.47 27.41 -4.25
N THR A 79 9.00 28.64 -4.43
CA THR A 79 9.37 29.50 -5.53
C THR A 79 10.29 30.62 -5.05
N LYS A 80 11.46 30.77 -5.67
CA LYS A 80 12.42 31.85 -5.40
C LYS A 80 12.85 32.48 -6.71
N GLU A 81 12.84 33.81 -6.79
CA GLU A 81 13.20 34.57 -8.00
C GLU A 81 12.40 34.09 -9.25
N GLY A 82 11.15 33.68 -9.03
CA GLY A 82 10.25 33.19 -10.07
C GLY A 82 10.54 31.79 -10.60
N LYS A 83 11.36 31.00 -9.91
CA LYS A 83 11.64 29.59 -10.25
C LYS A 83 11.24 28.68 -9.11
N LYS A 84 10.64 27.54 -9.43
CA LYS A 84 10.41 26.45 -8.47
C LYS A 84 11.76 25.83 -8.10
N VAL A 85 12.21 26.04 -6.87
CA VAL A 85 13.56 25.65 -6.42
C VAL A 85 13.58 24.39 -5.56
N ALA A 86 12.47 24.03 -4.91
CA ALA A 86 12.31 22.82 -4.11
C ALA A 86 10.83 22.40 -4.08
N TYR A 87 10.56 21.12 -3.85
CA TYR A 87 9.18 20.61 -3.73
C TYR A 87 9.13 19.28 -2.98
N HIS A 88 7.95 19.00 -2.44
CA HIS A 88 7.48 17.71 -1.96
C HIS A 88 6.11 17.45 -2.62
N ASP A 89 5.98 16.33 -3.30
CA ASP A 89 4.77 15.90 -4.01
C ASP A 89 4.39 14.52 -3.46
N VAL A 90 3.16 14.37 -2.98
CA VAL A 90 2.57 13.13 -2.49
C VAL A 90 1.40 12.80 -3.38
N ARG A 91 1.37 11.56 -3.85
CA ARG A 91 0.28 10.97 -4.62
C ARG A 91 -0.04 9.60 -4.06
N ILE A 92 -1.18 9.04 -4.41
CA ILE A 92 -1.54 7.67 -4.04
C ILE A 92 -0.39 6.71 -4.40
N GLY A 93 0.21 6.09 -3.37
CA GLY A 93 1.28 5.11 -3.49
C GLY A 93 2.67 5.66 -3.88
N ASN A 94 2.87 6.99 -3.95
CA ASN A 94 4.17 7.55 -4.33
C ASN A 94 4.44 8.92 -3.70
N HIS A 95 5.71 9.21 -3.39
CA HIS A 95 6.13 10.53 -2.94
C HIS A 95 7.49 10.94 -3.52
N PHE A 96 7.60 12.20 -3.94
CA PHE A 96 8.80 12.77 -4.53
C PHE A 96 9.21 14.02 -3.77
N THR A 97 10.47 14.06 -3.34
CA THR A 97 11.00 15.25 -2.68
C THR A 97 12.30 15.71 -3.31
N LYS A 98 12.38 17.00 -3.65
CA LYS A 98 13.58 17.63 -4.22
C LYS A 98 14.06 18.77 -3.34
N LYS A 99 15.38 18.75 -3.03
CA LYS A 99 16.09 19.80 -2.28
C LYS A 99 15.50 20.10 -0.89
N ILE A 100 15.41 19.05 -0.07
CA ILE A 100 14.94 19.10 1.33
C ILE A 100 15.58 20.22 2.15
N ALA A 101 16.88 20.49 1.98
CA ALA A 101 17.57 21.55 2.71
C ALA A 101 16.96 22.95 2.45
N VAL A 102 16.52 23.21 1.21
CA VAL A 102 15.87 24.48 0.83
C VAL A 102 14.48 24.59 1.46
N LEU A 103 13.73 23.49 1.54
CA LEU A 103 12.44 23.46 2.24
C LEU A 103 12.62 23.80 3.73
N VAL A 104 13.55 23.11 4.40
CA VAL A 104 13.86 23.32 5.83
C VAL A 104 14.27 24.77 6.11
N GLU A 105 15.16 25.34 5.29
CA GLU A 105 15.62 26.72 5.44
C GLU A 105 14.48 27.72 5.20
N THR A 106 13.68 27.51 4.16
CA THR A 106 12.57 28.41 3.78
C THR A 106 11.48 28.43 4.84
N LEU A 107 11.13 27.25 5.37
CA LEU A 107 10.11 27.07 6.41
C LEU A 107 10.59 27.46 7.82
N ARG A 108 11.85 27.92 7.96
CA ARG A 108 12.43 28.38 9.24
C ARG A 108 12.38 27.33 10.36
N LEU A 109 12.52 26.06 9.99
CA LEU A 109 12.44 24.97 10.98
C LEU A 109 13.72 24.91 11.82
N ASP A 110 13.57 24.78 13.13
CA ASP A 110 14.69 24.49 14.03
C ASP A 110 15.21 23.05 13.83
N GLU A 111 16.24 22.64 14.58
CA GLU A 111 16.80 21.30 14.41
C GLU A 111 15.82 20.17 14.78
N LYS A 112 14.97 20.37 15.80
CA LYS A 112 13.99 19.40 16.27
C LYS A 112 12.91 19.21 15.20
N ASP A 113 12.33 20.31 14.74
CA ASP A 113 11.26 20.34 13.75
C ASP A 113 11.78 19.89 12.38
N ALA A 114 12.99 20.29 11.99
CA ALA A 114 13.61 19.81 10.76
C ALA A 114 13.87 18.30 10.78
N LYS A 115 14.11 17.68 11.94
CA LYS A 115 14.23 16.21 12.06
C LYS A 115 12.86 15.53 11.92
N ALA A 116 11.80 16.12 12.47
CA ALA A 116 10.42 15.63 12.31
C ALA A 116 9.93 15.79 10.87
N PHE A 117 10.13 16.96 10.27
CA PHE A 117 9.82 17.26 8.88
C PHE A 117 10.49 16.27 7.93
N ARG A 118 11.81 16.04 8.06
CA ARG A 118 12.53 15.05 7.24
C ARG A 118 12.06 13.61 7.45
N TYR A 119 11.45 13.31 8.59
CA TYR A 119 10.84 12.00 8.85
C TYR A 119 9.55 11.88 8.04
N ILE A 120 8.64 12.86 8.18
CA ILE A 120 7.36 12.91 7.45
C ILE A 120 7.57 12.82 5.93
N LEU A 121 8.52 13.58 5.37
CA LEU A 121 8.82 13.55 3.93
C LEU A 121 9.28 12.19 3.38
N LYS A 122 9.65 11.24 4.25
CA LYS A 122 10.10 9.89 3.90
C LYS A 122 9.13 8.80 4.37
N SER A 123 8.09 9.20 5.10
CA SER A 123 7.04 8.30 5.53
C SER A 123 6.09 8.05 4.36
N ASP A 124 5.51 6.86 4.34
CA ASP A 124 4.50 6.49 3.36
C ASP A 124 3.15 6.97 3.91
N LEU A 125 2.80 8.21 3.57
CA LEU A 125 1.58 8.90 4.01
C LEU A 125 0.76 9.25 2.77
N ASP A 126 -0.55 9.17 2.89
CA ASP A 126 -1.46 9.72 1.89
C ASP A 126 -1.38 11.27 1.87
N PRO A 127 -1.95 11.92 0.85
CA PRO A 127 -1.97 13.38 0.75
C PRO A 127 -2.54 14.10 1.98
N GLU A 128 -3.64 13.60 2.56
CA GLU A 128 -4.32 14.20 3.72
C GLU A 128 -3.46 14.14 4.99
N GLU A 129 -2.92 12.95 5.31
CA GLU A 129 -2.06 12.75 6.48
C GLU A 129 -0.75 13.53 6.34
N SER A 130 -0.20 13.62 5.12
CA SER A 130 1.00 14.40 4.86
C SER A 130 0.79 15.91 5.03
N ILE A 131 -0.25 16.50 4.42
CA ILE A 131 -0.52 17.93 4.55
C ILE A 131 -0.83 18.30 6.00
N PHE A 132 -1.56 17.46 6.73
CA PHE A 132 -1.87 17.65 8.15
C PHE A 132 -0.61 17.64 9.01
N LYS A 133 0.23 16.60 8.91
CA LYS A 133 1.46 16.48 9.72
C LYS A 133 2.47 17.56 9.39
N LEU A 134 2.61 17.93 8.11
CA LEU A 134 3.51 19.01 7.71
C LEU A 134 3.00 20.38 8.19
N SER A 135 1.69 20.63 8.14
CA SER A 135 1.04 21.83 8.69
C SER A 135 1.37 21.98 10.18
N ALA A 136 1.22 20.89 10.95
CA ALA A 136 1.55 20.84 12.37
C ALA A 136 3.04 21.16 12.66
N ILE A 137 3.97 20.47 11.99
CA ILE A 137 5.41 20.66 12.25
C ILE A 137 5.88 22.04 11.82
N CYS A 138 5.37 22.55 10.69
CA CYS A 138 5.74 23.89 10.21
C CYS A 138 5.04 25.02 10.96
N GLN A 139 3.97 24.71 11.70
CA GLN A 139 3.07 25.70 12.30
C GLN A 139 2.56 26.71 11.26
N LEU A 140 2.15 26.19 10.11
CA LEU A 140 1.60 26.96 8.99
C LEU A 140 0.32 26.28 8.50
N PRO A 141 -0.73 27.03 8.16
CA PRO A 141 -1.99 26.46 7.73
C PRO A 141 -1.90 25.99 6.28
N PHE A 142 -1.40 24.77 6.05
CA PHE A 142 -1.33 24.24 4.68
C PHE A 142 -2.69 23.76 4.16
N TYR A 143 -3.53 23.18 5.03
CA TYR A 143 -4.87 22.71 4.69
C TYR A 143 -5.89 23.81 4.98
N ILE A 144 -5.96 24.82 4.11
CA ILE A 144 -6.84 25.97 4.28
C ILE A 144 -7.23 26.60 2.93
N ASP A 145 -8.46 27.12 2.89
CA ASP A 145 -8.95 28.08 1.91
C ASP A 145 -9.74 29.22 2.61
N SER A 146 -10.25 30.19 1.84
CA SER A 146 -11.01 31.31 2.39
C SER A 146 -12.31 30.87 3.09
N PHE A 147 -12.98 29.85 2.57
CA PHE A 147 -14.21 29.32 3.17
C PHE A 147 -13.93 28.69 4.54
N ILE A 148 -12.94 27.81 4.63
CA ILE A 148 -12.46 27.18 5.87
C ILE A 148 -12.05 28.27 6.86
N TYR A 149 -11.25 29.25 6.43
CA TYR A 149 -10.81 30.33 7.31
C TYR A 149 -11.99 31.10 7.90
N GLN A 150 -12.97 31.50 7.08
CA GLN A 150 -14.14 32.29 7.51
C GLN A 150 -15.11 31.53 8.42
N HIS A 151 -15.20 30.20 8.27
CA HIS A 151 -16.15 29.36 9.01
C HIS A 151 -15.52 28.53 10.13
N SER A 152 -14.19 28.59 10.29
CA SER A 152 -13.50 27.92 11.38
C SER A 152 -13.71 28.65 12.71
N ASN A 153 -14.18 27.92 13.73
CA ASN A 153 -14.35 28.41 15.10
C ASN A 153 -13.16 28.07 16.02
N GLY A 154 -12.01 27.65 15.46
CA GLY A 154 -10.91 27.06 16.23
C GLY A 154 -9.52 27.17 15.59
N ASN A 155 -8.54 26.44 16.14
CA ASN A 155 -7.16 26.38 15.64
C ASN A 155 -7.10 25.71 14.26
N ILE A 156 -6.77 26.48 13.23
CA ILE A 156 -6.63 26.03 11.83
C ILE A 156 -5.29 25.29 11.60
N ILE A 157 -4.34 25.47 12.52
CA ILE A 157 -3.04 24.81 12.51
C ILE A 157 -3.11 23.64 13.51
N PRO A 158 -2.82 22.40 13.08
CA PRO A 158 -2.83 21.25 13.98
C PRO A 158 -1.78 21.31 15.08
N ASP A 159 -1.97 20.51 16.14
CA ASP A 159 -1.08 20.46 17.29
C ASP A 159 0.27 19.80 16.93
N LYS A 160 1.36 20.56 17.10
CA LYS A 160 2.73 20.09 16.84
C LYS A 160 3.15 18.97 17.78
N GLU A 161 2.87 19.09 19.08
CA GLU A 161 3.33 18.14 20.08
C GLU A 161 2.60 16.80 19.96
N GLU A 162 1.35 16.80 19.52
CA GLU A 162 0.63 15.58 19.16
C GLU A 162 1.35 14.80 18.04
N VAL A 163 1.67 15.49 16.92
CA VAL A 163 2.40 14.88 15.79
C VAL A 163 3.81 14.43 16.20
N LEU A 164 4.51 15.19 17.05
CA LEU A 164 5.83 14.81 17.55
C LEU A 164 5.80 13.56 18.43
N GLU A 165 4.82 13.44 19.33
CA GLU A 165 4.64 12.23 20.13
C GLU A 165 4.21 11.04 19.28
N GLU A 166 3.40 11.25 18.24
CA GLU A 166 3.08 10.21 17.26
C GLU A 166 4.35 9.70 16.54
N ILE A 167 5.16 10.59 15.97
CA ILE A 167 6.45 10.25 15.32
C ILE A 167 7.36 9.49 16.29
N LYS A 168 7.39 9.88 17.57
CA LYS A 168 8.20 9.22 18.59
C LYS A 168 7.70 7.82 18.92
N LYS A 169 6.39 7.62 19.03
CA LYS A 169 5.77 6.28 19.19
C LYS A 169 6.09 5.40 17.99
N GLU A 170 5.95 5.93 16.78
CA GLU A 170 6.23 5.22 15.53
C GLU A 170 7.71 4.83 15.42
N LYS A 171 8.64 5.76 15.70
CA LYS A 171 10.09 5.46 15.74
C LYS A 171 10.43 4.40 16.78
N LYS A 172 9.79 4.42 17.95
CA LYS A 172 10.01 3.42 18.99
C LYS A 172 9.51 2.03 18.54
N ARG A 173 8.36 1.97 17.89
CA ARG A 173 7.79 0.76 17.28
C ARG A 173 8.70 0.19 16.19
N ASN A 174 9.22 1.06 15.34
CA ASN A 174 10.12 0.74 14.23
C ASN A 174 11.58 0.49 14.68
N LYS A 175 11.93 0.70 15.95
CA LYS A 175 13.23 0.33 16.50
C LYS A 175 13.27 -1.18 16.74
N ILE A 176 13.61 -1.91 15.70
CA ILE A 176 13.61 -3.38 15.68
C ILE A 176 15.05 -3.87 15.68
N THR A 177 15.40 -4.71 16.65
CA THR A 177 16.64 -5.47 16.58
C THR A 177 16.36 -6.69 15.72
N ALA A 178 16.84 -6.66 14.48
CA ALA A 178 16.60 -7.72 13.51
C ALA A 178 17.85 -8.58 13.32
N THR A 179 17.63 -9.88 13.13
CA THR A 179 18.64 -10.84 12.69
C THR A 179 18.75 -10.76 11.17
N LYS A 180 19.96 -10.89 10.63
CA LYS A 180 20.15 -10.99 9.19
C LYS A 180 19.81 -12.43 8.76
N PRO A 181 18.86 -12.65 7.84
CA PRO A 181 18.62 -13.97 7.29
C PRO A 181 19.82 -14.44 6.45
N GLU A 182 19.92 -15.74 6.23
CA GLU A 182 20.93 -16.30 5.32
C GLU A 182 20.48 -16.05 3.88
N LEU A 183 21.32 -15.39 3.08
CA LEU A 183 21.07 -15.21 1.65
C LEU A 183 21.61 -16.43 0.92
N LEU A 184 20.73 -17.21 0.31
CA LEU A 184 21.08 -18.44 -0.41
C LEU A 184 21.45 -18.15 -1.87
N GLU A 185 20.66 -17.29 -2.51
CA GLU A 185 20.81 -16.97 -3.93
C GLU A 185 20.40 -15.52 -4.20
N GLU A 186 21.12 -14.86 -5.11
CA GLU A 186 20.80 -13.54 -5.64
C GLU A 186 21.20 -13.48 -7.11
N PHE A 187 20.30 -13.02 -7.98
CA PHE A 187 20.60 -12.80 -9.40
C PHE A 187 19.98 -11.50 -9.96
N PRO A 188 20.54 -10.94 -11.05
CA PRO A 188 20.02 -9.73 -11.69
C PRO A 188 18.62 -9.93 -12.27
N GLY A 189 17.75 -8.94 -12.09
CA GLY A 189 16.40 -8.94 -12.65
C GLY A 189 15.35 -8.59 -11.61
N ASP A 190 14.10 -8.54 -12.07
CA ASP A 190 12.92 -8.30 -11.24
C ASP A 190 11.80 -9.28 -11.61
N VAL A 191 10.94 -9.58 -10.64
CA VAL A 191 9.76 -10.41 -10.85
C VAL A 191 8.68 -9.64 -11.60
N VAL A 192 8.02 -10.34 -12.54
CA VAL A 192 6.90 -9.84 -13.35
C VAL A 192 5.64 -10.67 -13.10
N GLU A 193 4.49 -10.00 -13.06
CA GLU A 193 3.16 -10.62 -12.96
C GLU A 193 2.39 -10.45 -14.27
N TYR A 194 2.90 -11.06 -15.33
CA TYR A 194 2.21 -11.04 -16.62
C TYR A 194 1.11 -12.10 -16.66
N TYR A 195 -0.01 -11.74 -17.30
CA TYR A 195 -1.06 -12.68 -17.63
C TYR A 195 -0.51 -13.92 -18.35
N THR A 196 -0.90 -15.09 -17.86
CA THR A 196 -0.70 -16.38 -18.53
C THR A 196 -2.03 -17.12 -18.58
N SER A 197 -2.27 -17.83 -19.67
CA SER A 197 -3.48 -18.65 -19.80
C SER A 197 -3.43 -19.80 -18.78
N LYS A 198 -4.59 -20.09 -18.17
CA LYS A 198 -4.72 -21.17 -17.18
C LYS A 198 -4.30 -22.50 -17.78
N SER A 199 -3.45 -23.24 -17.07
CA SER A 199 -2.90 -24.51 -17.51
C SER A 199 -2.55 -25.42 -16.34
N LYS A 200 -2.26 -26.69 -16.60
CA LYS A 200 -1.75 -27.62 -15.58
C LYS A 200 -0.40 -27.20 -14.98
N SER A 201 0.34 -26.30 -15.66
CA SER A 201 1.58 -25.78 -15.10
C SER A 201 1.35 -24.93 -13.85
N ASP A 202 0.15 -24.37 -13.69
CA ASP A 202 -0.26 -23.59 -12.52
C ASP A 202 -0.49 -24.49 -11.28
N ASP A 203 -0.64 -25.80 -11.47
CA ASP A 203 -0.76 -26.78 -10.37
C ASP A 203 0.60 -27.05 -9.67
N TYR A 204 1.70 -26.52 -10.20
CA TYR A 204 3.04 -26.69 -9.65
C TYR A 204 3.45 -25.44 -8.86
N PRO A 205 3.86 -25.58 -7.59
CA PRO A 205 4.18 -24.44 -6.77
C PRO A 205 5.60 -23.91 -7.02
N GLY A 206 5.89 -22.73 -6.47
CA GLY A 206 7.23 -22.13 -6.43
C GLY A 206 7.74 -21.65 -7.79
N ILE A 207 6.85 -21.30 -8.71
CA ILE A 207 7.19 -20.72 -10.00
C ILE A 207 7.26 -19.20 -9.86
N ILE A 208 8.37 -18.62 -10.26
CA ILE A 208 8.53 -17.17 -10.38
C ILE A 208 8.90 -16.80 -11.82
N ARG A 209 8.39 -15.67 -12.29
CA ARG A 209 8.67 -15.13 -13.63
C ARG A 209 9.45 -13.84 -13.49
N THR A 210 10.49 -13.67 -14.29
CA THR A 210 11.43 -12.54 -14.15
C THR A 210 11.82 -11.97 -15.50
N VAL A 211 12.16 -10.68 -15.50
CA VAL A 211 12.88 -10.03 -16.60
C VAL A 211 14.28 -9.71 -16.10
N GLU A 212 15.28 -9.94 -16.95
CA GLU A 212 16.70 -9.77 -16.60
C GLU A 212 17.36 -8.76 -17.53
N PRO A 213 18.32 -7.95 -17.03
CA PRO A 213 19.07 -7.04 -17.89
C PRO A 213 19.93 -7.82 -18.91
N LEU A 214 19.89 -7.39 -20.17
CA LEU A 214 20.76 -7.89 -21.24
C LEU A 214 21.96 -6.95 -21.44
N LYS A 215 22.95 -7.39 -22.22
CA LYS A 215 24.11 -6.55 -22.57
C LYS A 215 23.70 -5.24 -23.25
N ASP A 216 22.65 -5.27 -24.06
CA ASP A 216 22.18 -4.14 -24.87
C ASP A 216 20.97 -3.41 -24.25
N GLY A 217 20.74 -3.57 -22.94
CA GLY A 217 19.63 -2.96 -22.22
C GLY A 217 18.58 -3.97 -21.75
N ILE A 218 17.37 -3.48 -21.46
CA ILE A 218 16.28 -4.30 -20.94
C ILE A 218 15.35 -4.68 -22.09
N ASP A 219 14.77 -5.88 -22.00
CA ASP A 219 13.71 -6.33 -22.89
C ASP A 219 12.61 -6.96 -22.03
N TYR A 220 11.58 -6.19 -21.71
CA TYR A 220 10.46 -6.65 -20.88
C TYR A 220 9.66 -7.77 -21.54
N GLY A 221 9.78 -7.94 -22.86
CA GLY A 221 9.18 -9.06 -23.56
C GLY A 221 9.85 -10.39 -23.25
N LYS A 222 11.12 -10.39 -22.82
CA LYS A 222 11.89 -11.61 -22.57
C LYS A 222 11.74 -12.07 -21.12
N VAL A 223 10.86 -13.05 -20.91
CA VAL A 223 10.53 -13.57 -19.58
C VAL A 223 11.24 -14.89 -19.32
N ASN A 224 11.92 -14.95 -18.17
CA ASN A 224 12.56 -16.14 -17.63
C ASN A 224 11.68 -16.74 -16.52
N CYS A 225 11.35 -18.02 -16.62
CA CYS A 225 10.63 -18.74 -15.56
C CYS A 225 11.60 -19.59 -14.75
N TYR A 226 11.58 -19.41 -13.44
CA TYR A 226 12.31 -20.21 -12.48
C TYR A 226 11.32 -20.99 -11.62
N GLN A 227 11.68 -22.23 -11.28
CA GLN A 227 10.99 -23.00 -10.27
C GLN A 227 11.95 -23.24 -9.10
N VAL A 228 11.48 -23.11 -7.87
CA VAL A 228 12.21 -23.63 -6.71
C VAL A 228 12.57 -25.10 -6.94
N ALA A 229 13.78 -25.48 -6.54
CA ALA A 229 14.30 -26.84 -6.70
C ALA A 229 14.93 -27.34 -5.40
N GLU A 230 14.86 -28.66 -5.21
CA GLU A 230 15.48 -29.35 -4.07
C GLU A 230 17.01 -29.34 -4.14
N GLY A 231 17.63 -29.13 -2.98
CA GLY A 231 19.07 -29.22 -2.75
C GLY A 231 19.36 -29.20 -1.24
N ASN A 232 20.63 -29.22 -0.84
CA ASN A 232 21.02 -29.07 0.58
C ASN A 232 20.45 -27.78 1.19
N ASN A 233 20.38 -26.73 0.37
CA ASN A 233 19.47 -25.61 0.51
C ASN A 233 18.67 -25.52 -0.81
N PRO A 234 17.40 -25.08 -0.76
CA PRO A 234 16.63 -24.78 -1.97
C PRO A 234 17.31 -23.71 -2.82
N TYR A 235 17.10 -23.77 -4.14
CA TYR A 235 17.61 -22.80 -5.11
C TYR A 235 16.60 -22.58 -6.23
N LEU A 236 16.81 -21.56 -7.06
CA LEU A 236 15.93 -21.21 -8.18
C LEU A 236 16.48 -21.78 -9.48
N ARG A 237 15.78 -22.77 -10.05
CA ARG A 237 16.17 -23.43 -11.30
C ARG A 237 15.38 -22.85 -12.46
N LYS A 238 16.07 -22.32 -13.47
CA LYS A 238 15.41 -21.91 -14.72
C LYS A 238 14.75 -23.12 -15.39
N VAL A 239 13.44 -23.05 -15.61
CA VAL A 239 12.65 -24.13 -16.23
C VAL A 239 12.15 -23.75 -17.62
N TYR A 240 11.98 -22.45 -17.90
CA TYR A 240 11.41 -22.00 -19.15
C TYR A 240 11.83 -20.57 -19.50
N GLU A 241 11.69 -20.21 -20.77
CA GLU A 241 11.89 -18.87 -21.29
C GLU A 241 10.91 -18.68 -22.44
N TYR A 242 10.25 -17.52 -22.47
CA TYR A 242 9.35 -17.15 -23.56
C TYR A 242 9.47 -15.66 -23.88
N TYR A 243 8.93 -15.28 -25.03
CA TYR A 243 9.03 -13.91 -25.53
C TYR A 243 7.67 -13.36 -25.95
N ILE A 244 7.26 -12.26 -25.30
CA ILE A 244 6.11 -11.45 -25.70
C ILE A 244 6.63 -10.31 -26.58
N PRO A 245 6.14 -10.12 -27.82
CA PRO A 245 6.62 -9.08 -28.71
C PRO A 245 6.02 -7.70 -28.35
N ILE A 246 6.31 -7.21 -27.15
CA ILE A 246 5.74 -5.97 -26.57
C ILE A 246 5.88 -4.80 -27.54
N SER A 247 7.07 -4.59 -28.09
CA SER A 247 7.33 -3.46 -29.00
C SER A 247 6.51 -3.52 -30.29
N LYS A 248 6.22 -4.72 -30.80
CA LYS A 248 5.39 -4.92 -31.98
C LYS A 248 3.91 -4.67 -31.68
N LEU A 249 3.43 -5.08 -30.49
CA LEU A 249 2.04 -4.94 -30.09
C LEU A 249 1.69 -3.50 -29.71
N THR A 250 2.61 -2.82 -29.00
CA THR A 250 2.37 -1.49 -28.42
C THR A 250 2.95 -0.32 -29.24
N GLY A 251 3.87 -0.61 -30.18
CA GLY A 251 4.67 0.41 -30.86
C GLY A 251 5.72 1.09 -29.98
N GLN A 252 5.85 0.70 -28.71
CA GLN A 252 6.81 1.26 -27.77
C GLN A 252 8.17 0.54 -27.83
N PRO A 253 9.25 1.16 -27.33
CA PRO A 253 10.51 0.46 -27.09
C PRO A 253 10.37 -0.80 -26.23
N LYS A 254 11.27 -1.77 -26.41
CA LYS A 254 11.28 -3.03 -25.64
C LYS A 254 11.60 -2.85 -24.14
N ASP A 255 12.17 -1.70 -23.78
CA ASP A 255 12.51 -1.29 -22.43
C ASP A 255 11.45 -0.38 -21.79
N THR A 256 10.26 -0.25 -22.40
CA THR A 256 9.11 0.40 -21.76
C THR A 256 8.52 -0.48 -20.67
N ASN A 257 8.29 0.09 -19.49
CA ASN A 257 7.85 -0.59 -18.28
C ASN A 257 6.36 -1.00 -18.36
N ILE A 258 6.07 -2.10 -19.07
CA ILE A 258 4.69 -2.52 -19.37
C ILE A 258 4.26 -3.70 -18.50
N CYS A 259 3.16 -3.54 -17.78
CA CYS A 259 2.39 -4.60 -17.14
C CYS A 259 1.39 -5.21 -18.13
N ILE A 260 1.13 -6.51 -18.00
CA ILE A 260 0.18 -7.23 -18.87
C ILE A 260 -0.87 -7.89 -17.98
N TYR A 261 -2.09 -7.34 -17.97
CA TYR A 261 -3.16 -7.76 -17.08
C TYR A 261 -4.43 -8.14 -17.85
N GLN A 262 -5.13 -9.15 -17.34
CA GLN A 262 -6.47 -9.51 -17.77
C GLN A 262 -7.48 -8.97 -16.75
N PHE A 263 -8.09 -7.81 -17.01
CA PHE A 263 -9.09 -7.21 -16.10
C PHE A 263 -10.43 -7.95 -16.12
N ARG A 264 -10.77 -8.54 -17.27
CA ARG A 264 -12.00 -9.32 -17.48
C ARG A 264 -11.66 -10.57 -18.26
N GLU A 265 -12.49 -11.61 -18.15
CA GLU A 265 -12.27 -12.87 -18.88
C GLU A 265 -12.08 -12.69 -20.40
N ASP A 266 -12.52 -11.56 -20.95
CA ASP A 266 -12.49 -11.21 -22.37
C ASP A 266 -11.64 -9.99 -22.74
N GLN A 267 -10.82 -9.44 -21.84
CA GLN A 267 -9.99 -8.24 -22.12
C GLN A 267 -8.57 -8.37 -21.58
N LEU A 268 -7.57 -8.14 -22.44
CA LEU A 268 -6.15 -8.09 -22.09
C LEU A 268 -5.57 -6.71 -22.38
N ASP A 269 -4.94 -6.11 -21.37
CA ASP A 269 -4.36 -4.76 -21.44
C ASP A 269 -2.86 -4.77 -21.16
N PHE A 270 -2.15 -3.91 -21.90
CA PHE A 270 -0.71 -3.63 -21.74
C PHE A 270 -0.58 -2.19 -21.26
N MET A 271 -0.25 -2.03 -19.99
CA MET A 271 -0.29 -0.73 -19.30
C MET A 271 1.10 -0.34 -18.81
N GLU A 272 1.49 0.92 -18.98
CA GLU A 272 2.61 1.49 -18.24
C GLU A 272 2.09 2.21 -16.99
N PRO A 273 2.68 1.97 -15.81
CA PRO A 273 2.31 2.68 -14.60
C PRO A 273 2.49 4.21 -14.75
N PRO A 274 1.59 5.04 -14.19
CA PRO A 274 0.52 4.63 -13.30
C PRO A 274 -0.76 4.14 -13.98
N CYS A 275 -1.04 4.42 -15.26
CA CYS A 275 -2.32 4.02 -15.91
C CYS A 275 -2.35 4.15 -17.46
N MET A 276 -1.21 4.22 -18.15
CA MET A 276 -1.17 4.44 -19.60
C MET A 276 -1.34 3.13 -20.38
N CYS A 277 -2.53 2.88 -20.93
CA CYS A 277 -2.76 1.71 -21.78
C CYS A 277 -2.21 1.95 -23.21
N TYR A 278 -1.26 1.12 -23.62
CA TYR A 278 -0.65 1.18 -24.96
C TYR A 278 -1.22 0.17 -25.94
N TYR A 279 -1.78 -0.92 -25.42
CA TYR A 279 -2.42 -1.96 -26.23
C TYR A 279 -3.53 -2.61 -25.42
N SER A 280 -4.68 -2.80 -26.07
CA SER A 280 -5.85 -3.45 -25.50
C SER A 280 -6.47 -4.33 -26.58
N THR A 281 -6.87 -5.54 -26.22
CA THR A 281 -7.58 -6.45 -27.12
C THR A 281 -8.65 -7.24 -26.38
N ASN A 282 -9.77 -7.46 -27.08
CA ASN A 282 -10.84 -8.37 -26.67
C ASN A 282 -10.93 -9.60 -27.60
N ASP A 283 -9.96 -9.79 -28.50
CA ASP A 283 -9.88 -10.97 -29.35
C ASP A 283 -9.38 -12.16 -28.54
N LEU A 284 -10.28 -13.07 -28.19
CA LEU A 284 -9.99 -14.25 -27.38
C LEU A 284 -8.88 -15.14 -27.97
N GLU A 285 -8.73 -15.19 -29.30
CA GLU A 285 -7.67 -15.97 -29.94
C GLU A 285 -6.31 -15.31 -29.74
N GLU A 286 -6.22 -13.97 -29.86
CA GLU A 286 -4.98 -13.23 -29.60
C GLU A 286 -4.64 -13.23 -28.10
N ILE A 287 -5.63 -13.08 -27.21
CA ILE A 287 -5.45 -13.20 -25.75
C ILE A 287 -4.88 -14.58 -25.41
N LYS A 288 -5.51 -15.64 -25.91
CA LYS A 288 -5.05 -17.01 -25.69
C LYS A 288 -3.65 -17.22 -26.26
N LYS A 289 -3.37 -16.74 -27.47
CA LYS A 289 -2.06 -16.84 -28.10
C LYS A 289 -0.97 -16.13 -27.30
N ILE A 290 -1.24 -14.97 -26.72
CA ILE A 290 -0.28 -14.26 -25.85
C ILE A 290 -0.12 -15.00 -24.52
N GLY A 291 -1.23 -15.39 -23.87
CA GLY A 291 -1.21 -16.06 -22.57
C GLY A 291 -0.59 -17.47 -22.62
N ASP A 292 -0.78 -18.21 -23.72
CA ASP A 292 -0.23 -19.55 -23.93
C ASP A 292 1.30 -19.55 -24.04
N LEU A 293 1.92 -18.42 -24.42
CA LEU A 293 3.40 -18.30 -24.46
C LEU A 293 4.02 -18.57 -23.10
N GLY A 294 3.32 -18.21 -22.02
CA GLY A 294 3.78 -18.35 -20.64
C GLY A 294 3.48 -19.69 -19.98
N ILE A 295 2.82 -20.62 -20.69
CA ILE A 295 2.57 -21.99 -20.20
C ILE A 295 3.89 -22.76 -20.17
N ILE A 296 4.27 -23.25 -18.99
CA ILE A 296 5.51 -24.01 -18.82
C ILE A 296 5.23 -25.49 -19.12
N PRO A 297 6.02 -26.14 -20.00
CA PRO A 297 5.84 -27.56 -20.28
C PRO A 297 6.03 -28.42 -19.01
N GLU A 298 5.04 -29.28 -18.71
CA GLU A 298 5.00 -30.06 -17.46
C GLU A 298 6.23 -30.94 -17.25
N GLU A 299 6.84 -31.46 -18.32
CA GLU A 299 8.04 -32.29 -18.24
C GLU A 299 9.27 -31.55 -17.68
N ARG A 300 9.21 -30.22 -17.62
CA ARG A 300 10.25 -29.37 -17.03
C ARG A 300 10.01 -29.08 -15.55
N LEU A 301 8.77 -29.24 -15.10
CA LEU A 301 8.35 -28.97 -13.74
C LEU A 301 8.54 -30.20 -12.85
N LYS A 302 8.72 -29.94 -11.56
CA LYS A 302 8.76 -30.99 -10.54
C LYS A 302 7.82 -30.64 -9.40
N ARG A 303 7.15 -31.64 -8.85
CA ARG A 303 6.50 -31.48 -7.55
C ARG A 303 7.57 -31.42 -6.47
N LEU A 304 7.42 -30.49 -5.55
CA LEU A 304 8.43 -30.20 -4.53
C LEU A 304 7.92 -30.71 -3.18
N PRO A 305 8.81 -31.17 -2.29
CA PRO A 305 8.46 -31.60 -0.94
C PRO A 305 8.31 -30.43 0.03
N PHE A 306 8.36 -29.19 -0.48
CA PHE A 306 8.19 -27.99 0.32
C PHE A 306 6.71 -27.69 0.51
N ASP A 307 6.42 -27.18 1.69
CA ASP A 307 5.11 -26.63 2.01
C ASP A 307 5.06 -25.20 1.48
N PHE A 308 4.63 -25.07 0.23
CA PHE A 308 4.29 -23.78 -0.36
C PHE A 308 2.97 -23.34 0.20
N ASN A 309 2.88 -22.05 0.47
CA ASN A 309 1.67 -21.43 0.97
C ASN A 309 0.63 -21.30 -0.16
N ASN A 310 0.12 -22.44 -0.63
CA ASN A 310 -1.10 -22.51 -1.37
C ASN A 310 -2.21 -22.29 -0.33
N LEU A 311 -2.60 -21.03 -0.13
CA LEU A 311 -3.85 -20.76 0.55
C LEU A 311 -4.91 -21.52 -0.24
N ASP A 312 -5.57 -22.48 0.40
CA ASP A 312 -6.76 -23.09 -0.19
C ASP A 312 -7.82 -21.99 -0.23
N THR A 313 -7.82 -21.25 -1.34
CA THR A 313 -8.83 -20.24 -1.59
C THR A 313 -10.07 -20.94 -2.07
N VAL A 314 -11.22 -20.58 -1.51
CA VAL A 314 -12.50 -21.05 -1.98
C VAL A 314 -13.18 -19.94 -2.78
N SER A 315 -13.81 -20.34 -3.89
CA SER A 315 -14.55 -19.40 -4.73
C SER A 315 -15.68 -18.80 -3.91
N VAL A 316 -15.74 -17.46 -3.86
CA VAL A 316 -16.88 -16.73 -3.29
C VAL A 316 -18.22 -17.23 -3.85
N LYS A 317 -18.24 -17.65 -5.13
CA LYS A 317 -19.45 -18.14 -5.80
C LYS A 317 -20.02 -19.41 -5.16
N ASP A 318 -19.22 -20.13 -4.38
CA ASP A 318 -19.64 -21.34 -3.68
C ASP A 318 -20.38 -21.06 -2.37
N PHE A 319 -20.47 -19.78 -1.96
CA PHE A 319 -21.07 -19.36 -0.70
C PHE A 319 -22.31 -18.49 -0.95
N PRO A 320 -23.34 -18.60 -0.10
CA PRO A 320 -24.51 -17.75 -0.20
C PRO A 320 -24.14 -16.28 0.08
N GLN A 321 -24.92 -15.36 -0.50
CA GLN A 321 -24.77 -13.93 -0.25
C GLN A 321 -24.97 -13.62 1.25
N GLU A 322 -26.06 -14.13 1.83
CA GLU A 322 -26.36 -14.06 3.26
C GLU A 322 -26.45 -15.48 3.85
N PRO A 323 -25.45 -15.96 4.61
CA PRO A 323 -25.49 -17.27 5.27
C PRO A 323 -26.29 -17.29 6.57
N ASN A 324 -26.59 -16.14 7.18
CA ASN A 324 -27.28 -16.05 8.46
C ASN A 324 -28.77 -15.73 8.25
N PHE A 325 -29.61 -16.74 8.46
CA PHE A 325 -31.05 -16.66 8.28
C PHE A 325 -31.74 -15.57 9.12
N GLU A 326 -31.21 -15.24 10.30
CA GLU A 326 -31.81 -14.18 11.13
C GLU A 326 -31.48 -12.78 10.57
N LEU A 327 -30.27 -12.59 10.04
CA LEU A 327 -29.92 -11.34 9.34
C LEU A 327 -30.67 -11.20 8.02
N GLU A 328 -30.89 -12.32 7.32
CA GLU A 328 -31.72 -12.37 6.10
C GLU A 328 -33.14 -11.87 6.40
N LYS A 329 -33.82 -12.44 7.41
CA LYS A 329 -35.16 -11.97 7.85
C LYS A 329 -35.18 -10.50 8.27
N GLU A 330 -34.17 -10.05 9.02
CA GLU A 330 -34.11 -8.64 9.46
C GLU A 330 -34.05 -7.69 8.25
N SER A 331 -33.40 -8.09 7.17
CA SER A 331 -33.31 -7.27 5.98
C SER A 331 -34.59 -7.22 5.16
N GLU A 332 -35.31 -8.34 5.08
CA GLU A 332 -36.62 -8.38 4.41
C GLU A 332 -37.65 -7.51 5.15
N SER A 333 -37.48 -7.33 6.46
CA SER A 333 -38.42 -6.57 7.31
C SER A 333 -38.09 -5.08 7.47
N CYS A 334 -36.91 -4.63 7.05
CA CYS A 334 -36.49 -3.22 7.12
C CYS A 334 -36.23 -2.65 5.73
N GLU A 335 -37.14 -1.79 5.24
CA GLU A 335 -37.09 -1.14 3.92
C GLU A 335 -35.79 -0.36 3.62
N ASN A 336 -34.93 -0.11 4.63
CA ASN A 336 -33.69 0.67 4.49
C ASN A 336 -32.39 -0.11 4.79
N THR A 337 -32.42 -1.43 5.03
CA THR A 337 -31.17 -2.18 5.32
C THR A 337 -30.34 -2.35 4.04
N HIS A 338 -29.17 -1.71 3.97
CA HIS A 338 -28.21 -1.92 2.89
C HIS A 338 -27.13 -2.91 3.31
N PHE A 339 -27.07 -4.04 2.61
CA PHE A 339 -25.95 -4.96 2.72
C PHE A 339 -24.82 -4.49 1.82
N PHE A 340 -23.68 -4.16 2.41
CA PHE A 340 -22.44 -4.01 1.68
C PHE A 340 -21.48 -5.13 2.06
N THR A 341 -21.67 -6.29 1.42
CA THR A 341 -20.64 -7.33 1.46
C THR A 341 -19.69 -7.06 0.31
N LEU A 342 -18.42 -6.80 0.60
CA LEU A 342 -17.34 -6.94 -0.37
C LEU A 342 -16.84 -8.37 -0.25
N PRO A 343 -17.33 -9.34 -1.04
CA PRO A 343 -16.71 -10.63 -1.04
C PRO A 343 -15.32 -10.50 -1.68
N ARG A 344 -14.27 -10.67 -0.87
CA ARG A 344 -12.91 -10.95 -1.34
C ARG A 344 -12.47 -12.30 -0.78
N ASN A 345 -11.38 -12.83 -1.33
CA ASN A 345 -10.85 -14.19 -1.15
C ASN A 345 -11.21 -14.82 0.19
N LEU A 346 -11.99 -15.90 0.12
CA LEU A 346 -12.26 -16.76 1.26
C LEU A 346 -11.13 -17.76 1.36
N GLU A 347 -10.47 -17.80 2.51
CA GLU A 347 -9.34 -18.69 2.76
C GLU A 347 -9.74 -19.79 3.75
N ILE A 348 -9.27 -21.01 3.52
CA ILE A 348 -9.33 -22.07 4.53
C ILE A 348 -8.20 -21.85 5.54
N ASN A 349 -8.55 -21.75 6.81
CA ASN A 349 -7.67 -21.47 7.92
C ASN A 349 -7.94 -22.46 9.07
N GLU A 350 -7.10 -23.50 9.19
CA GLU A 350 -7.20 -24.56 10.21
C GLU A 350 -8.60 -25.17 10.34
N GLY A 351 -9.20 -25.59 9.24
CA GLY A 351 -10.52 -26.22 9.25
C GLY A 351 -11.71 -25.28 9.09
N PHE A 352 -11.46 -23.97 9.03
CA PHE A 352 -12.48 -22.95 8.91
C PHE A 352 -12.33 -22.14 7.64
N ILE A 353 -13.45 -21.81 7.01
CA ILE A 353 -13.52 -20.79 5.97
C ILE A 353 -14.04 -19.54 6.66
N LEU A 354 -13.28 -18.45 6.57
CA LEU A 354 -13.63 -17.18 7.19
C LEU A 354 -13.95 -16.15 6.11
N ARG A 355 -15.10 -15.48 6.25
CA ARG A 355 -15.42 -14.26 5.51
C ARG A 355 -15.36 -13.07 6.45
N VAL A 356 -14.60 -12.05 6.07
CA VAL A 356 -14.48 -10.79 6.80
C VAL A 356 -15.13 -9.70 5.95
N SER A 357 -16.14 -9.01 6.47
CA SER A 357 -16.93 -8.02 5.73
C SER A 357 -17.47 -6.91 6.64
N GLU A 358 -18.20 -5.95 6.06
CA GLU A 358 -18.97 -4.95 6.82
C GLU A 358 -20.47 -5.25 6.76
N TYR A 359 -21.19 -4.81 7.78
CA TYR A 359 -22.63 -4.84 7.83
C TYR A 359 -23.15 -3.51 8.39
N THR A 360 -24.01 -2.82 7.62
CA THR A 360 -24.60 -1.55 8.03
C THR A 360 -26.12 -1.68 8.07
N GLN A 361 -26.70 -1.37 9.21
CA GLN A 361 -28.15 -1.40 9.42
C GLN A 361 -28.68 0.03 9.52
N TYR A 362 -29.54 0.43 8.59
CA TYR A 362 -30.21 1.73 8.64
C TYR A 362 -31.61 1.55 9.22
N LYS A 363 -31.78 1.94 10.48
CA LYS A 363 -33.09 2.06 11.12
C LYS A 363 -33.56 3.51 10.99
N LYS A 364 -34.87 3.73 11.04
CA LYS A 364 -35.51 5.06 10.84
C LYS A 364 -34.95 6.20 11.72
N GLN A 365 -34.27 5.86 12.83
CA GLN A 365 -33.69 6.80 13.79
C GLN A 365 -32.25 6.47 14.20
N ASP A 366 -31.63 5.42 13.62
CA ASP A 366 -30.32 4.96 14.05
C ASP A 366 -29.57 4.27 12.89
N ILE A 367 -28.27 4.51 12.78
CA ILE A 367 -27.42 3.85 11.79
C ILE A 367 -26.34 3.11 12.58
N CYS A 368 -26.40 1.77 12.54
CA CYS A 368 -25.41 0.93 13.19
C CYS A 368 -24.50 0.32 12.14
N LYS A 369 -23.18 0.43 12.34
CA LYS A 369 -22.16 -0.23 11.52
C LYS A 369 -21.49 -1.34 12.33
N PHE A 370 -21.22 -2.46 11.67
CA PHE A 370 -20.57 -3.63 12.26
C PHE A 370 -19.47 -4.16 11.34
N LEU A 371 -18.39 -4.65 11.94
CA LEU A 371 -17.51 -5.60 11.28
C LEU A 371 -18.10 -6.99 11.44
N ARG A 372 -18.11 -7.76 10.37
CA ARG A 372 -18.78 -9.04 10.25
C ARG A 372 -17.78 -10.15 9.94
N PHE A 373 -17.91 -11.25 10.68
CA PHE A 373 -17.10 -12.45 10.53
C PHE A 373 -18.01 -13.66 10.39
N ASP A 374 -18.07 -14.24 9.20
CA ASP A 374 -18.84 -15.47 8.95
C ASP A 374 -17.91 -16.68 8.88
N PHE A 375 -18.32 -17.77 9.50
CA PHE A 375 -17.56 -19.00 9.59
C PHE A 375 -18.29 -20.15 8.90
N TRP A 376 -17.56 -20.91 8.09
CA TRP A 376 -17.96 -22.23 7.61
C TRP A 376 -16.87 -23.25 7.97
N ASN A 377 -17.20 -24.54 7.96
CA ASN A 377 -16.20 -25.60 8.01
C ASN A 377 -15.64 -25.92 6.61
N GLU A 378 -14.67 -26.83 6.51
CA GLU A 378 -14.09 -27.28 5.22
C GLU A 378 -15.11 -27.89 4.25
N ASN A 379 -16.22 -28.41 4.77
CA ASN A 379 -17.34 -28.94 3.98
C ASN A 379 -18.30 -27.84 3.49
N LYS A 380 -17.95 -26.56 3.69
CA LYS A 380 -18.76 -25.37 3.36
C LYS A 380 -20.09 -25.30 4.12
N GLU A 381 -20.20 -25.98 5.26
CA GLU A 381 -21.36 -25.88 6.15
C GLU A 381 -21.20 -24.65 7.05
N TYR A 382 -22.23 -23.79 7.07
CA TYR A 382 -22.23 -22.57 7.88
C TYR A 382 -22.23 -22.91 9.38
N LEU A 383 -21.37 -22.21 10.14
CA LEU A 383 -21.19 -22.43 11.58
C LEU A 383 -21.77 -21.28 12.39
N ARG A 384 -21.37 -20.03 12.12
CA ARG A 384 -21.81 -18.83 12.85
C ARG A 384 -21.42 -17.53 12.15
N THR A 385 -22.08 -16.45 12.56
CA THR A 385 -21.70 -15.06 12.27
C THR A 385 -21.38 -14.35 13.58
N VAL A 386 -20.33 -13.53 13.57
CA VAL A 386 -20.00 -12.61 14.67
C VAL A 386 -20.06 -11.17 14.14
N LEU A 387 -20.71 -10.29 14.89
CA LEU A 387 -20.84 -8.86 14.58
C LEU A 387 -20.17 -8.04 15.68
N ILE A 388 -19.17 -7.24 15.31
CA ILE A 388 -18.49 -6.32 16.22
C ILE A 388 -18.95 -4.89 15.87
N PRO A 389 -19.61 -4.16 16.79
CA PRO A 389 -20.07 -2.81 16.53
C PRO A 389 -18.88 -1.86 16.34
N VAL A 390 -19.00 -0.93 15.39
CA VAL A 390 -18.01 0.11 15.12
C VAL A 390 -18.69 1.45 14.86
N ASP A 391 -17.95 2.53 15.07
CA ASP A 391 -18.39 3.86 14.70
C ASP A 391 -18.68 3.94 13.20
N PHE A 392 -19.67 4.73 12.81
CA PHE A 392 -20.05 4.86 11.39
C PHE A 392 -18.88 5.35 10.52
N ASN A 393 -18.02 6.21 11.08
CA ASN A 393 -16.82 6.75 10.43
C ASN A 393 -15.62 5.78 10.49
N TYR A 394 -15.75 4.61 11.10
CA TYR A 394 -14.69 3.62 11.12
C TYR A 394 -14.49 3.07 9.69
N TYR A 395 -13.37 3.44 9.09
CA TYR A 395 -12.98 2.94 7.78
C TYR A 395 -12.06 1.73 7.95
N PHE A 396 -12.59 0.55 7.65
CA PHE A 396 -11.78 -0.66 7.62
C PHE A 396 -11.54 -1.05 6.18
N THR A 397 -10.32 -0.83 5.69
CA THR A 397 -9.98 -1.13 4.30
C THR A 397 -9.79 -2.63 4.12
N PHE A 398 -10.88 -3.39 3.86
CA PHE A 398 -10.80 -4.83 3.53
C PHE A 398 -10.07 -5.11 2.22
N ALA A 399 -9.80 -4.08 1.43
CA ALA A 399 -9.10 -4.22 0.19
C ALA A 399 -7.62 -4.56 0.47
N GLU A 400 -7.27 -5.84 0.28
CA GLU A 400 -5.90 -6.34 0.02
C GLU A 400 -5.05 -6.81 1.20
N ALA A 401 -5.40 -6.58 2.46
CA ALA A 401 -4.56 -7.09 3.55
C ALA A 401 -4.96 -8.49 4.04
N GLU A 402 -3.96 -9.35 4.14
CA GLU A 402 -4.10 -10.69 4.70
C GLU A 402 -4.42 -10.63 6.19
N TYR A 403 -5.26 -11.57 6.65
CA TYR A 403 -5.58 -11.78 8.06
C TYR A 403 -5.33 -13.22 8.46
N THR A 404 -5.35 -13.49 9.76
CA THR A 404 -5.39 -14.87 10.24
C THR A 404 -6.30 -15.00 11.45
N TYR A 405 -6.95 -16.16 11.60
CA TYR A 405 -7.78 -16.51 12.74
C TYR A 405 -7.01 -17.38 13.73
N LEU A 406 -7.09 -17.09 15.03
CA LEU A 406 -6.51 -17.87 16.13
C LEU A 406 -7.64 -18.59 16.89
N PRO A 407 -8.00 -19.84 16.52
CA PRO A 407 -9.18 -20.51 17.06
C PRO A 407 -9.19 -20.66 18.58
N GLU A 408 -8.02 -20.86 19.19
CA GLU A 408 -7.90 -21.10 20.63
C GLU A 408 -8.13 -19.85 21.47
N ARG A 409 -8.05 -18.68 20.83
CA ARG A 409 -8.30 -17.38 21.45
C ARG A 409 -9.61 -16.75 20.97
N ASP A 410 -10.22 -17.30 19.93
CA ASP A 410 -11.33 -16.72 19.19
C ASP A 410 -11.03 -15.28 18.72
N VAL A 411 -9.88 -15.13 18.06
CA VAL A 411 -9.32 -13.82 17.67
C VAL A 411 -8.96 -13.80 16.19
N VAL A 412 -9.29 -12.72 15.48
CA VAL A 412 -8.75 -12.43 14.14
C VAL A 412 -7.68 -11.36 14.25
N VAL A 413 -6.56 -11.56 13.56
CA VAL A 413 -5.44 -10.61 13.49
C VAL A 413 -5.35 -10.05 12.07
N TYR A 414 -5.32 -8.74 11.96
CA TYR A 414 -5.17 -8.01 10.70
C TYR A 414 -4.26 -6.80 10.95
N GLY A 415 -3.07 -6.80 10.34
CA GLY A 415 -2.03 -5.79 10.64
C GLY A 415 -1.80 -5.64 12.14
N GLU A 416 -2.15 -4.46 12.67
CA GLU A 416 -2.04 -4.14 14.10
C GLU A 416 -3.32 -4.35 14.92
N TYR A 417 -4.42 -4.67 14.26
CA TYR A 417 -5.73 -4.82 14.88
C TYR A 417 -5.97 -6.27 15.29
N ILE A 418 -6.50 -6.41 16.51
CA ILE A 418 -6.92 -7.66 17.11
C ILE A 418 -8.43 -7.57 17.30
N PHE A 419 -9.16 -8.43 16.60
CA PHE A 419 -10.60 -8.60 16.74
C PHE A 419 -10.86 -9.74 17.70
N ASP A 420 -11.23 -9.42 18.93
CA ASP A 420 -11.66 -10.41 19.91
C ASP A 420 -13.13 -10.73 19.64
N LEU A 421 -13.38 -11.86 18.96
CA LEU A 421 -14.71 -12.27 18.51
C LEU A 421 -15.58 -12.75 19.67
N LYS A 422 -14.96 -13.18 20.77
CA LYS A 422 -15.68 -13.61 21.97
C LYS A 422 -16.19 -12.41 22.76
N ASN A 423 -15.36 -11.39 22.93
CA ASN A 423 -15.69 -10.19 23.70
C ASN A 423 -16.27 -9.06 22.84
N LEU A 424 -16.31 -9.23 21.52
CA LEU A 424 -16.80 -8.26 20.53
C LEU A 424 -16.07 -6.92 20.62
N THR A 425 -14.74 -6.96 20.70
CA THR A 425 -13.90 -5.76 20.82
C THR A 425 -12.80 -5.72 19.77
N ILE A 426 -12.37 -4.50 19.46
CA ILE A 426 -11.24 -4.22 18.58
C ILE A 426 -10.16 -3.57 19.43
N THR A 427 -8.95 -4.14 19.41
CA THR A 427 -7.79 -3.56 20.09
C THR A 427 -6.67 -3.33 19.10
N GLN A 428 -6.14 -2.12 19.05
CA GLN A 428 -4.89 -1.83 18.35
C GLN A 428 -3.71 -2.24 19.23
N ASN A 429 -2.82 -3.09 18.70
CA ASN A 429 -1.64 -3.57 19.41
C ASN A 429 -0.37 -2.95 18.84
N ASP A 430 0.21 -2.03 19.61
CA ASP A 430 1.42 -1.29 19.25
C ASP A 430 2.67 -2.17 19.05
N LYS A 431 2.63 -3.43 19.46
CA LYS A 431 3.72 -4.42 19.26
C LYS A 431 3.68 -5.08 17.90
N LEU A 432 2.52 -5.14 17.25
CA LEU A 432 2.36 -5.64 15.89
C LEU A 432 2.80 -4.56 14.89
N PRO A 433 3.05 -4.87 13.61
CA PRO A 433 3.30 -3.84 12.60
C PRO A 433 1.99 -3.20 12.10
N LYS A 434 2.03 -1.91 11.71
CA LYS A 434 0.85 -1.17 11.20
C LYS A 434 0.34 -1.79 9.90
N THR A 435 1.27 -2.09 8.99
CA THR A 435 1.01 -2.73 7.69
C THR A 435 1.70 -4.08 7.62
N SER A 436 1.08 -5.02 6.91
CA SER A 436 1.63 -6.34 6.66
C SER A 436 1.44 -6.72 5.20
N SER A 437 2.47 -7.28 4.59
CA SER A 437 2.39 -7.94 3.29
C SER A 437 1.84 -9.35 3.43
N PHE A 438 2.11 -10.02 4.55
CA PHE A 438 1.49 -11.31 4.84
C PHE A 438 1.37 -11.61 6.34
N ILE A 439 0.43 -12.49 6.71
CA ILE A 439 0.23 -13.00 8.09
C ILE A 439 0.02 -14.52 8.09
N ARG A 440 0.91 -15.28 8.75
CA ARG A 440 0.87 -16.74 8.78
C ARG A 440 0.98 -17.32 10.18
N LYS A 441 0.38 -18.49 10.35
CA LYS A 441 0.52 -19.32 11.54
C LYS A 441 1.47 -20.47 11.24
N ARG A 442 2.27 -20.85 12.23
CA ARG A 442 3.11 -22.05 12.14
C ARG A 442 3.27 -22.66 13.52
N ILE A 443 3.28 -23.98 13.59
CA ILE A 443 3.72 -24.70 14.78
C ILE A 443 5.14 -25.17 14.54
N VAL A 444 6.10 -24.67 15.30
CA VAL A 444 7.52 -25.04 15.19
C VAL A 444 7.98 -25.59 16.52
N ASN A 445 8.46 -26.84 16.55
CA ASN A 445 8.86 -27.53 17.79
C ASN A 445 7.80 -27.44 18.91
N GLY A 446 6.52 -27.53 18.54
CA GLY A 446 5.38 -27.43 19.48
C GLY A 446 5.01 -26.00 19.92
N LYS A 447 5.75 -24.98 19.50
CA LYS A 447 5.43 -23.57 19.75
C LYS A 447 4.54 -23.02 18.65
N LYS A 448 3.46 -22.34 19.05
CA LYS A 448 2.54 -21.65 18.14
C LYS A 448 3.09 -20.26 17.82
N LEU A 449 3.46 -20.06 16.56
CA LEU A 449 4.09 -18.86 16.05
C LEU A 449 3.16 -18.13 15.08
N LEU A 450 3.12 -16.81 15.23
CA LEU A 450 2.51 -15.89 14.28
C LEU A 450 3.63 -15.18 13.54
N ILE A 451 3.70 -15.36 12.23
CA ILE A 451 4.70 -14.81 11.31
C ILE A 451 4.06 -13.66 10.55
N ILE A 452 4.59 -12.45 10.68
CA ILE A 452 4.07 -11.26 10.00
C ILE A 452 5.16 -10.66 9.13
N GLY A 453 4.94 -10.69 7.81
CA GLY A 453 5.79 -10.02 6.83
C GLY A 453 5.39 -8.56 6.65
N THR A 454 6.36 -7.67 6.65
CA THR A 454 6.26 -6.23 6.33
C THR A 454 7.29 -5.91 5.25
N SER A 455 7.15 -4.80 4.52
CA SER A 455 8.04 -4.44 3.40
C SER A 455 9.55 -4.51 3.66
N ARG A 456 10.01 -4.56 4.93
CA ARG A 456 11.43 -4.67 5.30
C ARG A 456 11.75 -5.81 6.27
N TYR A 457 10.75 -6.39 6.92
CA TYR A 457 10.97 -7.33 8.00
C TYR A 457 9.97 -8.46 8.03
N ILE A 458 10.43 -9.64 8.45
CA ILE A 458 9.59 -10.75 8.86
C ILE A 458 9.67 -10.86 10.38
N HIS A 459 8.55 -10.61 11.05
CA HIS A 459 8.43 -10.67 12.49
C HIS A 459 7.86 -12.01 12.93
N ILE A 460 8.44 -12.60 13.97
CA ILE A 460 7.95 -13.84 14.58
C ILE A 460 7.43 -13.48 15.96
N TYR A 461 6.16 -13.77 16.22
CA TYR A 461 5.47 -13.56 17.48
C TYR A 461 5.01 -14.90 18.04
N ASP A 462 4.83 -14.98 19.36
CA ASP A 462 3.96 -15.99 19.93
C ASP A 462 2.48 -15.59 19.75
N TYR A 463 1.57 -16.52 20.06
CA TYR A 463 0.13 -16.23 20.02
C TYR A 463 -0.33 -15.25 21.11
N ASN A 464 0.54 -14.74 21.99
CA ASN A 464 0.26 -13.62 22.90
C ASN A 464 0.80 -12.29 22.37
N PHE A 465 1.19 -12.25 21.09
CA PHE A 465 1.73 -11.08 20.40
C PHE A 465 3.03 -10.55 21.02
N LYS A 466 3.78 -11.40 21.73
CA LYS A 466 5.14 -11.10 22.14
C LYS A 466 6.07 -11.40 20.98
N ARG A 467 6.77 -10.38 20.49
CA ARG A 467 7.77 -10.53 19.43
C ARG A 467 8.93 -11.36 19.94
N LEU A 468 9.16 -12.50 19.31
CA LEU A 468 10.24 -13.45 19.61
C LEU A 468 11.49 -13.15 18.78
N ARG A 469 11.29 -12.86 17.49
CA ARG A 469 12.39 -12.57 16.56
C ARG A 469 11.94 -11.64 15.44
N SER A 470 12.89 -11.04 14.74
CA SER A 470 12.64 -10.33 13.49
C SER A 470 13.80 -10.56 12.54
N TYR A 471 13.50 -10.72 11.27
CA TYR A 471 14.49 -10.85 10.19
C TYR A 471 14.39 -9.65 9.28
N SER A 472 15.51 -9.07 8.88
CA SER A 472 15.53 -7.97 7.89
C SER A 472 15.76 -8.53 6.49
N VAL A 473 14.79 -8.33 5.62
CA VAL A 473 14.87 -8.71 4.20
C VAL A 473 14.91 -7.44 3.33
N THR A 474 15.37 -7.58 2.09
CA THR A 474 15.45 -6.46 1.14
C THR A 474 14.67 -6.80 -0.12
N GLY A 475 13.70 -5.96 -0.45
CA GLY A 475 12.84 -6.09 -1.63
C GLY A 475 11.36 -6.25 -1.26
N CYS A 476 10.51 -6.24 -2.29
CA CYS A 476 9.12 -6.66 -2.23
C CYS A 476 9.04 -8.18 -2.05
N TYR A 477 8.10 -8.68 -1.23
CA TYR A 477 7.85 -10.11 -1.14
C TYR A 477 7.20 -10.61 -2.42
N ILE A 478 7.63 -11.80 -2.83
CA ILE A 478 7.10 -12.49 -4.01
C ILE A 478 6.43 -13.79 -3.58
N ASP A 479 7.15 -14.62 -2.82
CA ASP A 479 6.66 -15.91 -2.39
C ASP A 479 7.46 -16.40 -1.16
N PHE A 480 6.93 -17.40 -0.45
CA PHE A 480 7.62 -18.08 0.63
C PHE A 480 7.12 -19.51 0.82
N PHE A 481 7.97 -20.35 1.41
CA PHE A 481 7.68 -21.76 1.64
C PHE A 481 8.46 -22.32 2.83
N PHE A 482 8.08 -23.50 3.30
CA PHE A 482 8.73 -24.17 4.42
C PHE A 482 9.32 -25.52 4.01
N ASP A 483 10.44 -25.90 4.63
CA ASP A 483 10.93 -27.28 4.57
C ASP A 483 10.37 -28.14 5.73
N ASP A 484 10.73 -29.42 5.71
CA ASP A 484 10.37 -30.42 6.71
C ASP A 484 10.97 -30.15 8.11
N LYS A 485 11.91 -29.19 8.21
CA LYS A 485 12.56 -28.74 9.45
C LYS A 485 12.02 -27.38 9.91
N ASP A 486 10.91 -26.92 9.34
CA ASP A 486 10.30 -25.62 9.61
C ASP A 486 11.21 -24.41 9.33
N ASN A 487 12.25 -24.55 8.49
CA ASN A 487 12.92 -23.36 7.97
C ASN A 487 11.99 -22.66 6.99
N MET A 488 11.88 -21.34 7.13
CA MET A 488 11.14 -20.52 6.19
C MET A 488 12.10 -20.00 5.11
N TYR A 489 11.70 -20.15 3.86
CA TYR A 489 12.41 -19.61 2.70
C TYR A 489 11.57 -18.51 2.07
N VAL A 490 12.22 -17.42 1.67
CA VAL A 490 11.53 -16.21 1.24
C VAL A 490 12.16 -15.69 -0.03
N ILE A 491 11.33 -15.52 -1.06
CA ILE A 491 11.71 -14.91 -2.32
C ILE A 491 11.29 -13.45 -2.30
N THR A 492 12.24 -12.58 -2.62
CA THR A 492 11.99 -11.14 -2.75
C THR A 492 12.53 -10.61 -4.07
N SER A 493 11.92 -9.54 -4.57
CA SER A 493 12.37 -8.80 -5.75
C SER A 493 12.64 -7.35 -5.39
N SER A 494 13.56 -6.67 -6.06
CA SER A 494 13.89 -5.29 -5.71
C SER A 494 12.75 -4.32 -6.04
N ILE A 495 12.01 -4.63 -7.10
CA ILE A 495 10.65 -4.15 -7.37
C ILE A 495 9.75 -5.29 -7.81
N LEU A 496 8.44 -5.09 -7.65
CA LEU A 496 7.45 -5.86 -8.40
C LEU A 496 7.17 -5.10 -9.71
N HIS A 497 7.54 -5.69 -10.83
CA HIS A 497 7.36 -5.06 -12.13
C HIS A 497 5.87 -4.91 -12.45
N GLY A 498 5.49 -3.70 -12.87
CA GLY A 498 4.12 -3.34 -13.18
C GLY A 498 3.31 -2.77 -12.01
N ALA A 499 3.82 -2.83 -10.78
CA ALA A 499 3.28 -2.11 -9.63
C ALA A 499 4.02 -0.79 -9.33
N ASN A 500 5.19 -0.56 -9.95
CA ASN A 500 6.06 0.59 -9.67
C ASN A 500 6.42 1.35 -10.96
N ASP A 501 6.45 2.69 -10.89
CA ASP A 501 6.66 3.60 -12.02
C ASP A 501 8.12 3.74 -12.45
N ARG A 502 9.09 3.44 -11.57
CA ARG A 502 10.52 3.70 -11.83
C ARG A 502 11.18 2.80 -12.88
N GLY A 503 10.56 1.68 -13.24
CA GLY A 503 11.15 0.62 -14.06
C GLY A 503 12.36 -0.10 -13.42
N MET A 504 12.81 -1.18 -14.05
CA MET A 504 14.00 -1.94 -13.63
C MET A 504 15.29 -1.18 -13.94
N ILE A 505 16.26 -1.28 -13.04
CA ILE A 505 17.64 -0.78 -13.21
C ILE A 505 18.67 -1.87 -12.91
N ALA A 506 19.91 -1.68 -13.37
CA ALA A 506 20.96 -2.71 -13.29
C ALA A 506 21.31 -3.20 -11.86
N LYS A 507 20.88 -2.51 -10.80
CA LYS A 507 21.09 -2.92 -9.40
C LYS A 507 19.96 -3.79 -8.86
N ASP A 508 18.86 -3.92 -9.60
CA ASP A 508 17.70 -4.69 -9.16
C ASP A 508 17.98 -6.19 -9.24
N ARG A 509 17.48 -6.90 -8.23
CA ARG A 509 17.78 -8.30 -7.96
C ARG A 509 16.55 -9.04 -7.45
N VAL A 510 16.50 -10.32 -7.78
CA VAL A 510 15.70 -11.34 -7.11
C VAL A 510 16.59 -12.07 -6.10
N ARG A 511 16.05 -12.37 -4.91
CA ARG A 511 16.78 -12.96 -3.79
C ARG A 511 15.99 -14.09 -3.15
N LEU A 512 16.69 -15.16 -2.77
CA LEU A 512 16.17 -16.25 -1.94
C LEU A 512 16.87 -16.22 -0.59
N TYR A 513 16.09 -16.02 0.48
CA TYR A 513 16.55 -16.05 1.86
C TYR A 513 16.12 -17.32 2.57
N LYS A 514 16.90 -17.72 3.58
CA LYS A 514 16.54 -18.73 4.58
C LYS A 514 16.48 -18.11 5.98
N LEU A 515 15.41 -18.42 6.68
CA LEU A 515 15.11 -18.01 8.05
C LEU A 515 14.97 -19.27 8.91
N ALA A 516 15.93 -19.49 9.80
CA ALA A 516 15.88 -20.61 10.75
C ALA A 516 14.84 -20.35 11.85
N LEU A 517 13.68 -20.99 11.76
CA LEU A 517 12.64 -20.87 12.79
C LEU A 517 12.81 -21.89 13.91
N ALA A 518 13.48 -23.01 13.66
CA ALA A 518 13.71 -24.07 14.64
C ALA A 518 14.43 -23.59 15.92
N ASP A 519 15.23 -22.52 15.81
CA ASP A 519 15.99 -21.93 16.91
C ASP A 519 15.20 -20.90 17.75
N ILE A 520 13.89 -20.78 17.52
CA ILE A 520 12.96 -19.86 18.22
C ILE A 520 12.25 -20.62 19.34
#